data_AF-A0A238WF19-F1
#
_entry.id   AF-A0A238WF19-F1
#
_cell.length_a   1.000
_cell.length_b   1.000
_cell.length_c   1.000
_cell.angle_alpha   90.00
_cell.angle_beta   90.00
_cell.angle_gamma   90.00
#
_symmetry.space_group_name_H-M   'P 1'
#
loop_
_entity.id
_entity.type
_entity.pdbx_description
1 polymer ?
#
loop_
_entity_poly.entity_id
_entity_poly.type
_entity_poly.pdbx_seq_one_letter_code
_entity_poly.pdbx_strand_id
1 'polypeptide(L)'
;MADRSAYGTAGDDTTRHERIPLDGTADPSAPPDLDIGLESGRVTLVLGGQAGTEGTTGGTRGVDVEVRHEPGAHSPWARGMAGMLNWVGEQVGEQLGYELRGSPAEAVAATRIERAGDRVVVRASSHLPLRHIPLDVTVYAPAGARLRLHGGSAPLTVSGTLGGVDIVTGSGDVSLGHLVEGGSVRTGSGDVTLESAGGPVELRTGSGAVLASSLTTPATVATGSGAVRVDRLDGDALLRSGSGDLTVGDAGSGEVELHTGSGNIRVGVRHGCLAEVDLSSGTGTVSSDLEVSATEPAGGVALRIRARARAGSASVGTAPAR
;
A
#
# COMPACT_ATOMS: atom_id res chain seq x y z
N MET A 1 -50.34 37.15 14.40
CA MET A 1 -49.94 37.05 12.99
C MET A 1 -48.42 37.17 12.95
N ALA A 2 -47.76 36.05 13.27
CA ALA A 2 -46.33 35.75 13.33
C ALA A 2 -46.34 34.22 13.45
N ASP A 3 -45.54 33.41 12.78
CA ASP A 3 -44.18 33.55 12.30
C ASP A 3 -44.00 32.44 11.23
N ARG A 4 -43.30 32.75 10.14
CA ARG A 4 -43.01 31.79 9.06
C ARG A 4 -41.60 32.09 8.56
N SER A 5 -40.60 31.67 9.34
CA SER A 5 -39.22 31.50 8.86
C SER A 5 -38.41 30.65 9.82
N ALA A 6 -38.20 29.39 9.46
CA ALA A 6 -36.98 28.61 9.72
C ALA A 6 -37.16 27.19 9.19
N TYR A 7 -37.08 26.99 7.87
CA TYR A 7 -36.62 25.69 7.37
C TYR A 7 -35.11 25.68 7.55
N GLY A 8 -34.65 25.08 8.64
CA GLY A 8 -33.24 24.75 8.82
C GLY A 8 -32.83 23.74 7.77
N THR A 9 -31.78 24.05 7.02
CA THR A 9 -31.05 23.14 6.16
C THR A 9 -30.56 21.97 7.02
N ALA A 10 -31.02 20.75 6.73
CA ALA A 10 -30.54 19.54 7.38
C ALA A 10 -29.06 19.35 7.03
N GLY A 11 -28.19 19.39 8.04
CA GLY A 11 -26.77 19.14 7.88
C GLY A 11 -26.51 17.67 7.51
N ASP A 12 -25.77 17.49 6.42
CA ASP A 12 -25.27 16.25 5.84
C ASP A 12 -24.07 15.70 6.64
N ASP A 13 -24.24 15.54 7.96
CA ASP A 13 -23.15 15.10 8.85
C ASP A 13 -23.29 13.60 9.17
N THR A 14 -22.88 12.75 8.22
CA THR A 14 -22.90 11.28 8.36
C THR A 14 -21.54 10.75 8.79
N THR A 15 -21.09 11.17 9.97
CA THR A 15 -19.83 10.72 10.58
C THR A 15 -20.11 9.83 11.79
N ARG A 16 -19.48 8.66 11.86
CA ARG A 16 -19.49 7.75 13.02
C ARG A 16 -18.09 7.68 13.61
N HIS A 17 -17.98 7.98 14.89
CA HIS A 17 -16.77 7.79 15.69
C HIS A 17 -17.00 6.65 16.68
N GLU A 18 -16.05 5.73 16.77
CA GLU A 18 -16.10 4.62 17.72
C GLU A 18 -14.71 4.34 18.29
N ARG A 19 -14.63 4.23 19.63
CA ARG A 19 -13.40 3.88 20.34
C ARG A 19 -13.50 2.45 20.86
N ILE A 20 -12.52 1.62 20.49
CA ILE A 20 -12.36 0.27 20.98
C ILE A 20 -11.26 0.25 22.07
N PRO A 21 -11.61 0.04 23.35
CA PRO A 21 -10.61 -0.09 24.40
C PRO A 21 -9.81 -1.38 24.23
N LEU A 22 -8.49 -1.27 24.39
CA LEU A 22 -7.57 -2.42 24.40
C LEU A 22 -7.32 -2.97 25.80
N ASP A 23 -7.95 -2.38 26.82
CA ASP A 23 -7.90 -2.91 28.18
C ASP A 23 -8.53 -4.32 28.22
N GLY A 24 -7.85 -5.26 28.88
CA GLY A 24 -8.28 -6.67 28.96
C GLY A 24 -7.88 -7.54 27.77
N THR A 25 -6.88 -7.16 26.96
CA THR A 25 -6.16 -8.13 26.12
C THR A 25 -5.29 -9.05 26.99
N ALA A 26 -4.89 -10.21 26.45
CA ALA A 26 -3.99 -11.12 27.17
C ALA A 26 -2.64 -10.44 27.52
N ASP A 27 -2.19 -9.53 26.66
CA ASP A 27 -1.09 -8.60 26.90
C ASP A 27 -1.53 -7.16 26.55
N PRO A 28 -1.79 -6.30 27.55
CA PRO A 28 -2.21 -4.91 27.33
C PRO A 28 -1.10 -4.01 26.76
N SER A 29 0.15 -4.48 26.78
CA SER A 29 1.30 -3.76 26.21
C SER A 29 1.51 -4.09 24.74
N ALA A 30 1.05 -5.26 24.29
CA ALA A 30 1.21 -5.73 22.92
C ALA A 30 0.50 -4.82 21.89
N PRO A 31 1.10 -4.62 20.70
CA PRO A 31 0.42 -3.95 19.61
C PRO A 31 -0.83 -4.71 19.15
N PRO A 32 -1.93 -4.01 18.81
CA PRO A 32 -3.15 -4.68 18.37
C PRO A 32 -3.01 -5.23 16.94
N ASP A 33 -3.78 -6.29 16.65
CA ASP A 33 -4.06 -6.71 15.28
C ASP A 33 -5.25 -5.89 14.74
N LEU A 34 -5.09 -5.27 13.59
CA LEU A 34 -6.13 -4.54 12.87
C LEU A 34 -6.58 -5.35 11.66
N ASP A 35 -7.89 -5.51 11.49
CA ASP A 35 -8.49 -6.24 10.38
C ASP A 35 -9.52 -5.36 9.68
N ILE A 36 -9.08 -4.74 8.58
CA ILE A 36 -9.82 -3.71 7.87
C ILE A 36 -10.29 -4.25 6.52
N GLY A 37 -11.56 -4.03 6.20
CA GLY A 37 -12.12 -4.35 4.89
C GLY A 37 -12.98 -3.24 4.33
N LEU A 38 -12.63 -2.79 3.14
CA LEU A 38 -13.31 -1.70 2.45
C LEU A 38 -13.24 -1.88 0.92
N GLU A 39 -14.40 -1.97 0.29
CA GLU A 39 -14.48 -2.15 -1.17
C GLU A 39 -14.23 -0.85 -1.95
N SER A 40 -14.77 0.28 -1.47
CA SER A 40 -14.72 1.58 -2.16
C SER A 40 -14.59 2.73 -1.16
N GLY A 41 -13.92 3.81 -1.56
CA GLY A 41 -13.59 4.94 -0.70
C GLY A 41 -12.10 4.96 -0.37
N ARG A 42 -11.71 5.15 0.89
CA ARG A 42 -10.32 5.32 1.35
C ARG A 42 -10.11 4.72 2.73
N VAL A 43 -8.91 4.18 2.97
CA VAL A 43 -8.44 3.82 4.31
C VAL A 43 -7.23 4.66 4.70
N THR A 44 -7.33 5.35 5.83
CA THR A 44 -6.21 6.07 6.45
C THR A 44 -5.91 5.44 7.81
N LEU A 45 -4.65 5.07 8.05
CA LEU A 45 -4.19 4.56 9.33
C LEU A 45 -3.12 5.50 9.90
N VAL A 46 -3.36 5.99 11.11
CA VAL A 46 -2.44 6.89 11.82
C VAL A 46 -1.93 6.17 13.07
N LEU A 47 -0.62 5.92 13.13
CA LEU A 47 0.01 5.13 14.17
C LEU A 47 0.90 5.98 15.08
N GLY A 48 0.78 5.78 16.40
CA GLY A 48 1.70 6.38 17.37
C GLY A 48 1.32 7.80 17.83
N GLY A 49 0.19 8.35 17.38
CA GLY A 49 -0.40 9.53 18.01
C GLY A 49 -1.01 9.17 19.36
N GLN A 50 -0.77 9.97 20.40
CA GLN A 50 -1.69 9.95 21.54
C GLN A 50 -3.05 10.39 21.01
N ALA A 51 -4.08 9.56 21.19
CA ALA A 51 -5.44 10.04 21.04
C ALA A 51 -5.64 11.16 22.09
N GLY A 52 -5.56 12.41 21.66
CA GLY A 52 -5.45 13.53 22.56
C GLY A 52 -5.91 14.83 21.93
N THR A 53 -7.20 15.11 22.06
CA THR A 53 -7.58 16.43 22.55
C THR A 53 -7.60 16.34 24.07
N GLU A 54 -6.60 16.99 24.68
CA GLU A 54 -6.53 17.53 26.03
C GLU A 54 -6.81 16.62 27.26
N GLY A 55 -5.75 16.39 28.03
CA GLY A 55 -5.83 16.43 29.49
C GLY A 55 -6.47 15.23 30.18
N THR A 56 -5.88 14.03 30.07
CA THR A 56 -6.04 13.01 31.12
C THR A 56 -4.78 12.16 31.21
N THR A 57 -3.98 12.40 32.26
CA THR A 57 -2.98 11.45 32.76
C THR A 57 -3.74 10.21 33.24
N GLY A 58 -4.00 9.27 32.34
CA GLY A 58 -4.84 8.09 32.59
C GLY A 58 -5.72 7.62 31.41
N GLY A 59 -5.52 8.12 30.19
CA GLY A 59 -6.26 7.65 29.02
C GLY A 59 -5.96 6.18 28.69
N THR A 60 -6.95 5.31 28.87
CA THR A 60 -6.97 3.91 28.40
C THR A 60 -6.47 3.81 26.95
N ARG A 61 -5.52 2.90 26.71
CA ARG A 61 -5.02 2.58 25.37
C ARG A 61 -6.18 2.04 24.53
N GLY A 62 -6.36 2.55 23.32
CA GLY A 62 -7.49 2.20 22.47
C GLY A 62 -7.19 2.34 20.99
N VAL A 63 -8.12 1.86 20.17
CA VAL A 63 -8.17 2.12 18.72
C VAL A 63 -9.38 3.02 18.47
N ASP A 64 -9.15 4.19 17.89
CA ASP A 64 -10.21 5.11 17.49
C ASP A 64 -10.49 4.93 16.00
N VAL A 65 -11.76 4.80 15.64
CA VAL A 65 -12.21 4.60 14.26
C VAL A 65 -13.20 5.70 13.91
N GLU A 66 -12.91 6.44 12.84
CA GLU A 66 -13.80 7.40 12.21
C GLU A 66 -14.25 6.83 10.87
N VAL A 67 -15.55 6.81 10.64
CA VAL A 67 -16.16 6.37 9.38
C VAL A 67 -17.09 7.48 8.91
N ARG A 68 -16.86 7.97 7.69
CA ARG A 68 -17.73 8.96 7.04
C ARG A 68 -17.93 8.62 5.57
N HIS A 69 -18.95 9.20 4.97
CA HIS A 69 -19.12 9.14 3.52
C HIS A 69 -18.04 9.99 2.83
N GLU A 70 -17.44 9.47 1.74
CA GLU A 70 -16.51 10.21 0.90
C GLU A 70 -17.21 10.66 -0.41
N PRO A 71 -17.90 11.82 -0.42
CA PRO A 71 -18.54 12.31 -1.62
C PRO A 71 -17.48 12.61 -2.70
N GLY A 72 -17.55 11.90 -3.83
CA GLY A 72 -16.67 12.13 -4.98
C GLY A 72 -15.67 11.02 -5.29
N ALA A 73 -15.53 10.01 -4.42
CA ALA A 73 -14.77 8.79 -4.70
C ALA A 73 -15.56 7.87 -5.65
N HIS A 74 -15.81 8.34 -6.87
CA HIS A 74 -16.41 7.52 -7.93
C HIS A 74 -15.33 6.57 -8.47
N SER A 75 -15.63 5.27 -8.47
CA SER A 75 -14.71 4.27 -9.02
C SER A 75 -14.39 4.58 -10.50
N PRO A 76 -13.10 4.63 -10.92
CA PRO A 76 -12.71 5.00 -12.28
C PRO A 76 -13.34 4.14 -13.39
N TRP A 77 -13.66 2.87 -13.11
CA TRP A 77 -14.32 1.98 -14.08
C TRP A 77 -15.76 2.40 -14.40
N ALA A 78 -16.43 3.10 -13.49
CA ALA A 78 -17.80 3.57 -13.68
C ALA A 78 -17.86 4.65 -14.77
N ARG A 79 -16.80 5.45 -14.96
CA ARG A 79 -16.70 6.36 -16.12
C ARG A 79 -16.55 5.62 -17.44
N GLY A 80 -15.79 4.52 -17.47
CA GLY A 80 -15.58 3.72 -18.67
C GLY A 80 -16.85 3.01 -19.14
N MET A 81 -17.60 2.43 -18.21
CA MET A 81 -18.87 1.79 -18.53
C MET A 81 -20.03 2.75 -18.76
N ALA A 82 -20.06 3.92 -18.11
CA ALA A 82 -21.05 4.94 -18.41
C ALA A 82 -21.00 5.37 -19.89
N GLY A 83 -19.80 5.34 -20.50
CA GLY A 83 -19.62 5.54 -21.94
C GLY A 83 -20.20 4.41 -22.81
N MET A 84 -20.27 3.17 -22.29
CA MET A 84 -20.86 2.02 -23.00
C MET A 84 -22.38 1.90 -22.76
N LEU A 85 -22.87 2.30 -21.59
CA LEU A 85 -24.29 2.22 -21.23
C LEU A 85 -25.15 3.35 -21.83
N ASN A 86 -24.53 4.42 -22.33
CA ASN A 86 -25.25 5.45 -23.07
C ASN A 86 -25.87 4.92 -24.39
N TRP A 87 -25.44 3.76 -24.90
CA TRP A 87 -26.01 3.14 -26.11
C TRP A 87 -27.20 2.19 -25.84
N VAL A 88 -27.34 1.65 -24.62
CA VAL A 88 -28.40 0.66 -24.27
C VAL A 88 -29.58 1.29 -23.52
N GLY A 89 -29.47 2.57 -23.14
CA GLY A 89 -30.24 3.15 -22.03
C GLY A 89 -31.49 3.97 -22.35
N GLU A 90 -31.92 4.17 -23.59
CA GLU A 90 -33.10 5.01 -23.86
C GLU A 90 -34.46 4.32 -23.62
N GLN A 91 -34.52 3.03 -23.25
CA GLN A 91 -35.79 2.35 -22.97
C GLN A 91 -35.87 1.49 -21.68
N VAL A 92 -34.82 1.42 -20.85
CA VAL A 92 -34.82 0.51 -19.67
C VAL A 92 -34.29 1.16 -18.37
N GLY A 93 -33.80 2.41 -18.43
CA GLY A 93 -33.03 3.02 -17.33
C GLY A 93 -33.82 3.57 -16.14
N GLU A 94 -35.09 3.94 -16.30
CA GLU A 94 -35.80 4.69 -15.24
C GLU A 94 -36.56 3.81 -14.23
N GLN A 95 -36.94 2.59 -14.61
CA GLN A 95 -37.81 1.76 -13.76
C GLN A 95 -37.06 0.81 -12.80
N LEU A 96 -35.74 0.66 -12.95
CA LEU A 96 -34.89 -0.19 -12.09
C LEU A 96 -33.97 0.62 -11.14
N GLY A 97 -33.90 1.94 -11.31
CA GLY A 97 -32.89 2.79 -10.66
C GLY A 97 -33.25 3.33 -9.26
N TYR A 98 -34.49 3.14 -8.79
CA TYR A 98 -35.01 3.77 -7.57
C TYR A 98 -35.12 2.81 -6.35
N GLU A 99 -35.19 1.49 -6.55
CA GLU A 99 -35.31 0.51 -5.44
C GLU A 99 -33.98 0.00 -4.88
N LEU A 100 -32.84 0.37 -5.48
CA LEU A 100 -31.50 -0.13 -5.15
C LEU A 100 -30.56 0.95 -4.58
N ARG A 101 -31.08 2.05 -4.04
CA ARG A 101 -30.23 3.14 -3.50
C ARG A 101 -30.16 3.04 -1.98
N GLY A 102 -29.09 2.45 -1.47
CA GLY A 102 -28.74 2.60 -0.05
C GLY A 102 -28.31 4.03 0.22
N SER A 103 -28.52 4.51 1.44
CA SER A 103 -28.09 5.86 1.82
C SER A 103 -26.66 5.87 2.37
N PRO A 104 -25.90 6.98 2.22
CA PRO A 104 -24.60 7.13 2.87
C PRO A 104 -24.65 6.93 4.39
N ALA A 105 -25.70 7.44 5.03
CA ALA A 105 -25.96 7.24 6.46
C ALA A 105 -26.08 5.75 6.82
N GLU A 106 -26.81 4.97 6.01
CA GLU A 106 -26.91 3.51 6.19
C GLU A 106 -25.57 2.81 6.01
N ALA A 107 -24.75 3.20 5.04
CA ALA A 107 -23.43 2.58 4.84
C ALA A 107 -22.49 2.83 6.03
N VAL A 108 -22.48 4.06 6.54
CA VAL A 108 -21.71 4.44 7.74
C VAL A 108 -22.22 3.67 8.96
N ALA A 109 -23.54 3.63 9.17
CA ALA A 109 -24.15 2.91 10.29
C ALA A 109 -23.96 1.38 10.21
N ALA A 110 -24.00 0.80 9.01
CA ALA A 110 -23.82 -0.63 8.78
C ALA A 110 -22.37 -1.09 8.85
N THR A 111 -21.40 -0.17 8.96
CA THR A 111 -19.98 -0.53 9.13
C THR A 111 -19.80 -1.25 10.47
N ARG A 112 -19.23 -2.45 10.43
CA ARG A 112 -18.97 -3.24 11.62
C ARG A 112 -17.65 -2.80 12.23
N ILE A 113 -17.70 -2.30 13.46
CA ILE A 113 -16.55 -1.91 14.27
C ILE A 113 -16.70 -2.70 15.57
N GLU A 114 -15.76 -3.60 15.85
CA GLU A 114 -15.82 -4.43 17.05
C GLU A 114 -14.45 -4.99 17.43
N ARG A 115 -14.37 -5.55 18.64
CA ARG A 115 -13.21 -6.30 19.12
C ARG A 115 -13.50 -7.80 19.10
N ALA A 116 -12.60 -8.57 18.49
CA ALA A 116 -12.61 -10.03 18.48
C ALA A 116 -11.30 -10.56 19.08
N GLY A 117 -11.26 -10.78 20.40
CA GLY A 117 -10.04 -11.14 21.11
C GLY A 117 -9.05 -9.97 21.13
N ASP A 118 -7.84 -10.17 20.61
CA ASP A 118 -6.80 -9.13 20.50
C ASP A 118 -6.85 -8.35 19.17
N ARG A 119 -7.86 -8.63 18.34
CA ARG A 119 -8.06 -8.02 17.03
C ARG A 119 -9.18 -6.99 17.06
N VAL A 120 -8.94 -5.83 16.45
CA VAL A 120 -9.96 -4.83 16.13
C VAL A 120 -10.38 -5.00 14.68
N VAL A 121 -11.68 -5.22 14.46
CA VAL A 121 -12.27 -5.47 13.15
C VAL A 121 -13.02 -4.22 12.70
N VAL A 122 -12.68 -3.71 11.52
CA VAL A 122 -13.37 -2.60 10.85
C VAL A 122 -13.78 -3.05 9.46
N ARG A 123 -15.06 -3.37 9.25
CA ARG A 123 -15.55 -3.95 8.01
C ARG A 123 -16.75 -3.17 7.49
N ALA A 124 -16.57 -2.46 6.38
CA ALA A 124 -17.66 -1.86 5.64
C ALA A 124 -18.59 -2.95 5.08
N SER A 125 -19.88 -2.62 4.91
CA SER A 125 -20.84 -3.58 4.39
C SER A 125 -20.52 -3.96 2.94
N SER A 126 -20.43 -5.26 2.68
CA SER A 126 -20.22 -5.82 1.33
C SER A 126 -21.54 -6.14 0.61
N HIS A 127 -22.68 -5.91 1.26
CA HIS A 127 -23.99 -6.20 0.71
C HIS A 127 -24.45 -5.11 -0.25
N LEU A 128 -25.19 -5.49 -1.29
CA LEU A 128 -25.90 -4.51 -2.09
C LEU A 128 -27.06 -3.92 -1.29
N PRO A 129 -27.35 -2.63 -1.45
CA PRO A 129 -26.65 -1.67 -2.34
C PRO A 129 -25.43 -0.97 -1.71
N LEU A 130 -25.19 -1.15 -0.41
CA LEU A 130 -24.22 -0.39 0.38
C LEU A 130 -22.76 -0.51 -0.08
N ARG A 131 -22.37 -1.65 -0.66
CA ARG A 131 -20.98 -1.91 -1.10
C ARG A 131 -20.41 -0.88 -2.09
N HIS A 132 -21.28 -0.17 -2.82
CA HIS A 132 -20.88 0.83 -3.83
C HIS A 132 -20.75 2.24 -3.26
N ILE A 133 -21.15 2.44 -2.02
CA ILE A 133 -21.07 3.73 -1.34
C ILE A 133 -19.65 3.90 -0.81
N PRO A 134 -18.90 4.88 -1.29
CA PRO A 134 -17.53 5.08 -0.85
C PRO A 134 -17.49 5.61 0.59
N LEU A 135 -16.64 5.00 1.42
CA LEU A 135 -16.42 5.44 2.79
C LEU A 135 -14.98 5.89 2.99
N ASP A 136 -14.79 6.99 3.71
CA ASP A 136 -13.49 7.35 4.26
C ASP A 136 -13.41 6.78 5.68
N VAL A 137 -12.54 5.78 5.84
CA VAL A 137 -12.29 5.08 7.10
C VAL A 137 -10.93 5.51 7.62
N THR A 138 -10.91 6.28 8.70
CA THR A 138 -9.69 6.66 9.40
C THR A 138 -9.57 5.89 10.71
N VAL A 139 -8.44 5.22 10.91
CA VAL A 139 -8.13 4.45 12.13
C VAL A 139 -6.92 5.06 12.81
N TYR A 140 -7.03 5.34 14.10
CA TYR A 140 -5.92 5.73 14.96
C TYR A 140 -5.59 4.58 15.90
N ALA A 141 -4.34 4.12 15.88
CA ALA A 141 -3.92 2.99 16.69
C ALA A 141 -2.50 3.18 17.27
N PRO A 142 -2.13 2.41 18.30
CA PRO A 142 -0.76 2.39 18.82
C PRO A 142 0.26 2.00 17.75
N ALA A 143 1.48 2.54 17.86
CA ALA A 143 2.59 2.12 17.02
C ALA A 143 2.90 0.62 17.18
N GLY A 144 3.38 0.00 16.10
CA GLY A 144 3.67 -1.43 16.04
C GLY A 144 2.44 -2.31 15.76
N ALA A 145 1.25 -1.72 15.58
CA ALA A 145 0.06 -2.47 15.20
C ALA A 145 0.31 -3.32 13.95
N ARG A 146 -0.33 -4.49 13.86
CA ARG A 146 -0.27 -5.35 12.67
C ARG A 146 -1.52 -5.14 11.85
N LEU A 147 -1.38 -5.03 10.53
CA LEU A 147 -2.51 -4.73 9.65
C LEU A 147 -2.81 -5.91 8.72
N ARG A 148 -4.05 -6.36 8.76
CA ARG A 148 -4.67 -7.17 7.69
C ARG A 148 -5.66 -6.29 6.95
N LEU A 149 -5.47 -6.12 5.66
CA LEU A 149 -6.37 -5.31 4.83
C LEU A 149 -6.87 -6.11 3.64
N HIS A 150 -8.19 -6.08 3.45
CA HIS A 150 -8.86 -6.58 2.25
C HIS A 150 -9.59 -5.42 1.59
N GLY A 151 -8.99 -4.88 0.53
CA GLY A 151 -9.49 -3.73 -0.22
C GLY A 151 -10.06 -4.12 -1.59
N GLY A 152 -11.07 -3.39 -2.04
CA GLY A 152 -11.49 -3.43 -3.45
C GLY A 152 -10.66 -2.46 -4.27
N SER A 153 -11.07 -1.20 -4.27
CA SER A 153 -10.40 -0.08 -4.95
C SER A 153 -9.96 1.03 -4.00
N ALA A 154 -10.17 0.88 -2.69
CA ALA A 154 -9.83 1.90 -1.73
C ALA A 154 -8.30 2.02 -1.55
N PRO A 155 -7.68 3.20 -1.78
CA PRO A 155 -6.29 3.41 -1.45
C PRO A 155 -6.10 3.36 0.06
N LEU A 156 -4.95 2.83 0.47
CA LEU A 156 -4.48 2.77 1.84
C LEU A 156 -3.32 3.75 2.03
N THR A 157 -3.41 4.59 3.04
CA THR A 157 -2.26 5.38 3.52
C THR A 157 -2.02 5.08 4.98
N VAL A 158 -0.79 4.67 5.31
CA VAL A 158 -0.37 4.43 6.69
C VAL A 158 0.72 5.41 7.08
N SER A 159 0.46 6.18 8.12
CA SER A 159 1.45 7.07 8.76
C SER A 159 1.95 6.44 10.05
N GLY A 160 3.27 6.29 10.18
CA GLY A 160 3.93 5.75 11.36
C GLY A 160 4.46 4.32 11.16
N THR A 161 4.73 3.64 12.28
CA THR A 161 5.40 2.33 12.29
C THR A 161 4.39 1.20 12.51
N LEU A 162 4.33 0.26 11.56
CA LEU A 162 3.60 -0.99 11.65
C LEU A 162 4.52 -2.12 12.13
N GLY A 163 3.95 -3.05 12.89
CA GLY A 163 4.61 -4.31 13.21
C GLY A 163 4.77 -5.13 11.94
N GLY A 164 3.66 -5.50 11.30
CA GLY A 164 3.68 -6.22 10.03
C GLY A 164 2.38 -6.07 9.24
N VAL A 165 2.38 -6.56 8.00
CA VAL A 165 1.26 -6.40 7.06
C VAL A 165 0.88 -7.67 6.31
N ASP A 166 -0.42 -7.82 6.07
CA ASP A 166 -0.99 -8.72 5.08
C ASP A 166 -2.09 -7.97 4.33
N ILE A 167 -1.74 -7.44 3.15
CA ILE A 167 -2.60 -6.53 2.39
C ILE A 167 -2.94 -7.17 1.05
N VAL A 168 -4.23 -7.28 0.78
CA VAL A 168 -4.78 -7.65 -0.53
C VAL A 168 -5.71 -6.54 -0.99
N THR A 169 -5.45 -5.96 -2.16
CA THR A 169 -6.32 -4.96 -2.78
C THR A 169 -6.49 -5.22 -4.27
N GLY A 170 -7.62 -4.84 -4.85
CA GLY A 170 -7.84 -4.95 -6.29
C GLY A 170 -7.09 -3.86 -7.05
N SER A 171 -7.38 -2.61 -6.73
CA SER A 171 -6.87 -1.45 -7.49
C SER A 171 -6.48 -0.25 -6.62
N GLY A 172 -6.60 -0.35 -5.31
CA GLY A 172 -6.19 0.72 -4.42
C GLY A 172 -4.67 0.82 -4.32
N ASP A 173 -4.15 2.05 -4.35
CA ASP A 173 -2.73 2.31 -4.07
C ASP A 173 -2.43 2.05 -2.59
N VAL A 174 -1.23 1.59 -2.29
CA VAL A 174 -0.80 1.23 -0.94
C VAL A 174 0.43 2.05 -0.59
N SER A 175 0.28 2.95 0.39
CA SER A 175 1.38 3.73 0.95
C SER A 175 1.66 3.33 2.39
N LEU A 176 2.86 2.78 2.62
CA LEU A 176 3.35 2.30 3.91
C LEU A 176 4.60 3.08 4.32
N GLY A 177 4.63 3.53 5.57
CA GLY A 177 5.85 4.04 6.20
C GLY A 177 6.82 2.91 6.57
N HIS A 178 7.02 2.68 7.87
CA HIS A 178 8.00 1.72 8.38
C HIS A 178 7.35 0.39 8.79
N LEU A 179 7.93 -0.73 8.35
CA LEU A 179 7.56 -2.09 8.78
C LEU A 179 8.68 -2.67 9.65
N VAL A 180 8.35 -3.15 10.86
CA VAL A 180 9.34 -3.76 11.77
C VAL A 180 9.60 -5.23 11.43
N GLU A 181 8.53 -6.01 11.30
CA GLU A 181 8.56 -7.46 11.08
C GLU A 181 8.47 -7.84 9.59
N GLY A 182 8.07 -6.89 8.74
CA GLY A 182 7.86 -7.10 7.31
C GLY A 182 6.42 -7.50 6.97
N GLY A 183 6.21 -8.25 5.88
CA GLY A 183 4.88 -8.69 5.48
C GLY A 183 4.68 -8.85 3.97
N SER A 184 3.42 -9.06 3.57
CA SER A 184 3.05 -9.20 2.16
C SER A 184 2.02 -8.17 1.70
N VAL A 185 2.23 -7.63 0.51
CA VAL A 185 1.31 -6.71 -0.17
C VAL A 185 1.03 -7.27 -1.56
N ARG A 186 -0.26 -7.49 -1.86
CA ARG A 186 -0.73 -7.93 -3.17
C ARG A 186 -1.78 -6.96 -3.69
N THR A 187 -1.53 -6.41 -4.86
CA THR A 187 -2.48 -5.54 -5.56
C THR A 187 -2.67 -5.99 -7.01
N GLY A 188 -3.87 -5.82 -7.55
CA GLY A 188 -4.12 -6.10 -8.96
C GLY A 188 -3.53 -5.02 -9.87
N SER A 189 -3.76 -3.74 -9.54
CA SER A 189 -3.36 -2.62 -10.40
C SER A 189 -2.87 -1.38 -9.67
N GLY A 190 -3.00 -1.33 -8.34
CA GLY A 190 -2.53 -0.17 -7.56
C GLY A 190 -1.01 -0.12 -7.47
N ASP A 191 -0.50 1.09 -7.24
CA ASP A 191 0.91 1.34 -6.94
C ASP A 191 1.20 1.00 -5.47
N VAL A 192 2.44 0.59 -5.19
CA VAL A 192 2.90 0.30 -3.83
C VAL A 192 4.10 1.18 -3.50
N THR A 193 3.98 2.02 -2.48
CA THR A 193 5.08 2.79 -1.91
C THR A 193 5.39 2.29 -0.50
N LEU A 194 6.64 1.92 -0.26
CA LEU A 194 7.14 1.47 1.04
C LEU A 194 8.36 2.28 1.45
N GLU A 195 8.32 2.96 2.58
CA GLU A 195 9.47 3.74 3.04
C GLU A 195 10.61 2.85 3.53
N SER A 196 10.33 1.91 4.44
CA SER A 196 11.36 0.96 4.89
C SER A 196 10.81 -0.33 5.47
N ALA A 197 11.56 -1.42 5.33
CA ALA A 197 11.30 -2.68 6.03
C ALA A 197 12.52 -3.16 6.84
N GLY A 198 12.27 -3.48 8.11
CA GLY A 198 13.20 -4.12 9.04
C GLY A 198 13.03 -5.64 9.13
N GLY A 199 12.06 -6.21 8.40
CA GLY A 199 11.86 -7.65 8.25
C GLY A 199 11.55 -8.02 6.80
N PRO A 200 11.43 -9.31 6.44
CA PRO A 200 11.27 -9.74 5.05
C PRO A 200 9.97 -9.23 4.41
N VAL A 201 10.03 -8.84 3.13
CA VAL A 201 8.85 -8.32 2.42
C VAL A 201 8.59 -9.00 1.09
N GLU A 202 7.31 -9.23 0.80
CA GLU A 202 6.83 -9.68 -0.51
C GLU A 202 5.85 -8.65 -1.08
N LEU A 203 6.25 -7.95 -2.14
CA LEU A 203 5.43 -6.94 -2.81
C LEU A 203 5.06 -7.43 -4.21
N ARG A 204 3.78 -7.60 -4.47
CA ARG A 204 3.28 -8.03 -5.78
C ARG A 204 2.20 -7.10 -6.30
N THR A 205 2.35 -6.72 -7.57
CA THR A 205 1.33 -5.95 -8.29
C THR A 205 1.14 -6.50 -9.70
N GLY A 206 -0.07 -6.45 -10.26
CA GLY A 206 -0.28 -6.86 -11.65
C GLY A 206 0.27 -5.80 -12.61
N SER A 207 -0.15 -4.56 -12.44
CA SER A 207 0.16 -3.47 -13.38
C SER A 207 0.81 -2.24 -12.73
N GLY A 208 0.67 -2.08 -11.42
CA GLY A 208 1.18 -0.91 -10.72
C GLY A 208 2.70 -0.91 -10.57
N ALA A 209 3.26 0.26 -10.27
CA ALA A 209 4.64 0.44 -9.92
C ALA A 209 4.90 0.11 -8.45
N VAL A 210 6.13 -0.27 -8.14
CA VAL A 210 6.59 -0.46 -6.77
C VAL A 210 7.78 0.47 -6.50
N LEU A 211 7.65 1.31 -5.48
CA LEU A 211 8.71 2.18 -4.98
C LEU A 211 9.03 1.77 -3.53
N ALA A 212 10.26 1.36 -3.28
CA ALA A 212 10.77 1.11 -1.93
C ALA A 212 11.94 2.05 -1.64
N SER A 213 11.87 2.86 -0.59
CA SER A 213 12.97 3.79 -0.28
C SER A 213 14.16 3.08 0.37
N SER A 214 13.91 2.10 1.25
CA SER A 214 14.96 1.29 1.85
C SER A 214 14.55 -0.16 2.13
N LEU A 215 15.40 -1.10 1.69
CA LEU A 215 15.29 -2.51 2.01
C LEU A 215 16.60 -2.99 2.61
N THR A 216 16.56 -3.50 3.86
CA THR A 216 17.76 -3.98 4.59
C THR A 216 17.69 -5.47 4.93
N THR A 217 16.62 -6.12 4.48
CA THR A 217 16.23 -7.49 4.75
C THR A 217 15.77 -8.14 3.44
N PRO A 218 15.66 -9.47 3.40
CA PRO A 218 15.22 -10.18 2.20
C PRO A 218 13.91 -9.63 1.62
N ALA A 219 13.94 -9.26 0.34
CA ALA A 219 12.79 -8.68 -0.35
C ALA A 219 12.50 -9.40 -1.67
N THR A 220 11.23 -9.70 -1.93
CA THR A 220 10.76 -10.15 -3.24
C THR A 220 9.77 -9.14 -3.77
N VAL A 221 10.07 -8.54 -4.93
CA VAL A 221 9.21 -7.57 -5.60
C VAL A 221 8.91 -8.07 -7.00
N ALA A 222 7.63 -8.20 -7.34
CA ALA A 222 7.20 -8.65 -8.65
C ALA A 222 6.06 -7.79 -9.19
N THR A 223 6.19 -7.36 -10.45
CA THR A 223 5.14 -6.68 -11.19
C THR A 223 4.98 -7.26 -12.59
N GLY A 224 3.78 -7.23 -13.16
CA GLY A 224 3.55 -7.65 -14.54
C GLY A 224 4.05 -6.60 -15.53
N SER A 225 3.62 -5.35 -15.35
CA SER A 225 3.90 -4.27 -16.31
C SER A 225 4.51 -3.01 -15.69
N GLY A 226 4.41 -2.83 -14.38
CA GLY A 226 4.92 -1.63 -13.72
C GLY A 226 6.44 -1.63 -13.57
N ALA A 227 6.97 -0.46 -13.23
CA ALA A 227 8.38 -0.30 -12.87
C ALA A 227 8.60 -0.67 -11.40
N VAL A 228 9.81 -1.14 -11.09
CA VAL A 228 10.26 -1.35 -9.70
C VAL A 228 11.45 -0.44 -9.45
N ARG A 229 11.36 0.36 -8.39
CA ARG A 229 12.45 1.22 -7.94
C ARG A 229 12.73 0.95 -6.47
N VAL A 230 13.99 0.66 -6.17
CA VAL A 230 14.52 0.59 -4.81
C VAL A 230 15.59 1.65 -4.65
N ASP A 231 15.39 2.65 -3.79
CA ASP A 231 16.35 3.74 -3.67
C ASP A 231 17.62 3.30 -2.92
N ARG A 232 17.49 2.53 -1.83
CA ARG A 232 18.60 1.97 -1.07
C ARG A 232 18.37 0.48 -0.77
N LEU A 233 19.36 -0.34 -1.07
CA LEU A 233 19.32 -1.79 -0.88
C LEU A 233 20.56 -2.29 -0.13
N ASP A 234 20.33 -2.87 1.05
CA ASP A 234 21.36 -3.42 1.93
C ASP A 234 20.93 -4.82 2.43
N GLY A 235 20.60 -5.71 1.49
CA GLY A 235 20.08 -7.06 1.77
C GLY A 235 19.72 -7.80 0.49
N ASP A 236 19.34 -9.07 0.64
CA ASP A 236 18.99 -9.91 -0.51
C ASP A 236 17.70 -9.42 -1.18
N ALA A 237 17.68 -9.36 -2.50
CA ALA A 237 16.49 -8.94 -3.24
C ALA A 237 16.30 -9.69 -4.54
N LEU A 238 15.05 -10.08 -4.81
CA LEU A 238 14.59 -10.56 -6.10
C LEU A 238 13.59 -9.56 -6.67
N LEU A 239 13.98 -8.84 -7.72
CA LEU A 239 13.17 -7.83 -8.39
C LEU A 239 12.78 -8.33 -9.79
N ARG A 240 11.48 -8.38 -10.08
CA ARG A 240 10.95 -8.90 -11.34
C ARG A 240 9.92 -7.97 -11.95
N SER A 241 10.03 -7.72 -13.25
CA SER A 241 8.97 -7.10 -14.04
C SER A 241 8.80 -7.83 -15.37
N GLY A 242 7.57 -7.96 -15.87
CA GLY A 242 7.36 -8.47 -17.23
C GLY A 242 7.82 -7.47 -18.28
N SER A 243 7.48 -6.19 -18.11
CA SER A 243 7.71 -5.15 -19.12
C SER A 243 8.29 -3.84 -18.59
N GLY A 244 8.27 -3.61 -17.28
CA GLY A 244 8.74 -2.37 -16.69
C GLY A 244 10.24 -2.37 -16.37
N ASP A 245 10.74 -1.16 -16.15
CA ASP A 245 12.12 -0.90 -15.75
C ASP A 245 12.36 -1.34 -14.30
N LEU A 246 13.55 -1.87 -14.03
CA LEU A 246 14.03 -2.20 -12.70
C LEU A 246 15.20 -1.28 -12.35
N THR A 247 15.07 -0.52 -11.27
CA THR A 247 16.10 0.41 -10.81
C THR A 247 16.45 0.16 -9.36
N VAL A 248 17.74 -0.01 -9.07
CA VAL A 248 18.30 0.06 -7.72
C VAL A 248 19.24 1.25 -7.68
N GLY A 249 18.94 2.26 -6.86
CA GLY A 249 19.67 3.53 -6.83
C GLY A 249 21.03 3.44 -6.11
N ASP A 250 21.05 2.76 -4.97
CA ASP A 250 22.22 2.59 -4.11
C ASP A 250 22.22 1.20 -3.46
N ALA A 251 22.98 0.26 -4.04
CA ALA A 251 23.16 -1.10 -3.54
C ALA A 251 24.46 -1.21 -2.73
N GLY A 252 24.34 -1.55 -1.45
CA GLY A 252 25.47 -1.65 -0.53
C GLY A 252 25.91 -3.07 -0.19
N SER A 253 24.98 -4.02 -0.13
CA SER A 253 25.28 -5.41 0.22
C SER A 253 24.15 -6.38 -0.15
N GLY A 254 24.47 -7.68 -0.16
CA GLY A 254 23.51 -8.78 -0.37
C GLY A 254 23.59 -9.41 -1.76
N GLU A 255 22.73 -10.40 -2.02
CA GLU A 255 22.51 -10.96 -3.34
C GLU A 255 21.31 -10.29 -4.02
N VAL A 256 21.56 -9.57 -5.11
CA VAL A 256 20.57 -8.78 -5.84
C VAL A 256 20.32 -9.39 -7.20
N GLU A 257 19.13 -9.93 -7.39
CA GLU A 257 18.70 -10.55 -8.63
C GLU A 257 17.60 -9.73 -9.31
N LEU A 258 17.81 -9.32 -10.55
CA LEU A 258 16.88 -8.49 -11.32
C LEU A 258 16.52 -9.17 -12.65
N HIS A 259 15.22 -9.27 -12.94
CA HIS A 259 14.72 -9.87 -14.19
C HIS A 259 13.66 -9.02 -14.85
N THR A 260 13.88 -8.64 -16.11
CA THR A 260 12.84 -7.99 -16.93
C THR A 260 12.73 -8.58 -18.32
N GLY A 261 11.50 -8.70 -18.82
CA GLY A 261 11.25 -9.15 -20.18
C GLY A 261 11.57 -8.06 -21.21
N SER A 262 11.02 -6.87 -21.03
CA SER A 262 11.13 -5.78 -22.02
C SER A 262 11.66 -4.45 -21.46
N GLY A 263 11.74 -4.30 -20.14
CA GLY A 263 12.25 -3.08 -19.52
C GLY A 263 13.78 -3.04 -19.47
N ASN A 264 14.31 -1.94 -18.97
CA ASN A 264 15.73 -1.77 -18.71
C ASN A 264 16.06 -2.05 -17.24
N ILE A 265 17.29 -2.48 -16.99
CA ILE A 265 17.83 -2.66 -15.65
C ILE A 265 18.91 -1.62 -15.39
N ARG A 266 18.82 -0.91 -14.28
CA ARG A 266 19.85 0.02 -13.80
C ARG A 266 20.18 -0.28 -12.34
N VAL A 267 21.46 -0.48 -12.05
CA VAL A 267 21.95 -0.71 -10.68
C VAL A 267 23.08 0.25 -10.36
N GLY A 268 22.88 1.09 -9.34
CA GLY A 268 23.92 1.91 -8.73
C GLY A 268 24.59 1.14 -7.59
N VAL A 269 25.89 0.90 -7.68
CA VAL A 269 26.70 0.31 -6.61
C VAL A 269 27.20 1.42 -5.69
N ARG A 270 27.02 1.24 -4.38
CA ARG A 270 27.46 2.20 -3.38
C ARG A 270 28.95 2.51 -3.53
N HIS A 271 29.31 3.79 -3.40
CA HIS A 271 30.71 4.20 -3.37
C HIS A 271 31.52 3.38 -2.35
N GLY A 272 32.66 2.84 -2.80
CA GLY A 272 33.56 2.02 -1.97
C GLY A 272 33.09 0.57 -1.74
N CYS A 273 31.93 0.17 -2.27
CA CYS A 273 31.48 -1.22 -2.21
C CYS A 273 32.12 -2.05 -3.33
N LEU A 274 32.68 -3.20 -2.97
CA LEU A 274 33.13 -4.20 -3.92
C LEU A 274 31.95 -5.08 -4.31
N ALA A 275 31.73 -5.21 -5.62
CA ALA A 275 30.62 -5.96 -6.18
C ALA A 275 31.10 -7.00 -7.20
N GLU A 276 30.51 -8.20 -7.15
CA GLU A 276 30.54 -9.14 -8.27
C GLU A 276 29.30 -8.89 -9.13
N VAL A 277 29.49 -8.79 -10.45
CA VAL A 277 28.41 -8.41 -11.37
C VAL A 277 28.33 -9.40 -12.54
N ASP A 278 27.14 -10.00 -12.69
CA ASP A 278 26.72 -10.77 -13.86
C ASP A 278 25.54 -10.04 -14.52
N LEU A 279 25.78 -9.39 -15.65
CA LEU A 279 24.76 -8.73 -16.46
C LEU A 279 24.59 -9.46 -17.79
N SER A 280 23.35 -9.73 -18.16
CA SER A 280 23.02 -10.29 -19.47
C SER A 280 21.81 -9.61 -20.07
N SER A 281 21.85 -9.46 -21.40
CA SER A 281 20.76 -8.95 -22.22
C SER A 281 20.63 -9.83 -23.46
N GLY A 282 19.40 -10.19 -23.84
CA GLY A 282 19.14 -10.99 -25.03
C GLY A 282 19.35 -10.20 -26.33
N THR A 283 18.69 -9.04 -26.45
CA THR A 283 18.78 -8.17 -27.66
C THR A 283 19.17 -6.73 -27.39
N GLY A 284 19.17 -6.28 -26.13
CA GLY A 284 19.62 -4.95 -25.73
C GLY A 284 21.12 -4.89 -25.42
N THR A 285 21.58 -3.77 -24.86
CA THR A 285 23.00 -3.55 -24.53
C THR A 285 23.30 -3.86 -23.07
N VAL A 286 24.53 -4.30 -22.80
CA VAL A 286 25.07 -4.42 -21.43
C VAL A 286 26.23 -3.45 -21.26
N SER A 287 26.23 -2.66 -20.19
CA SER A 287 27.33 -1.75 -19.86
C SER A 287 27.67 -1.75 -18.36
N SER A 288 28.93 -1.47 -18.05
CA SER A 288 29.42 -1.30 -16.69
C SER A 288 30.39 -0.12 -16.64
N ASP A 289 30.12 0.85 -15.76
CA ASP A 289 31.00 1.99 -15.51
C ASP A 289 31.80 1.82 -14.21
N LEU A 290 31.80 0.62 -13.62
CA LEU A 290 32.55 0.30 -12.41
C LEU A 290 34.05 0.12 -12.71
N GLU A 291 34.90 0.57 -11.79
CA GLU A 291 36.33 0.28 -11.83
C GLU A 291 36.58 -1.23 -11.61
N VAL A 292 37.35 -1.85 -12.52
CA VAL A 292 37.65 -3.28 -12.46
C VAL A 292 39.09 -3.50 -11.97
N SER A 293 39.26 -4.29 -10.92
CA SER A 293 40.56 -4.74 -10.44
C SER A 293 40.91 -6.11 -11.02
N ALA A 294 42.17 -6.30 -11.42
CA ALA A 294 42.70 -7.61 -11.81
C ALA A 294 43.07 -8.51 -10.63
N THR A 295 43.05 -7.96 -9.40
CA THR A 295 43.33 -8.69 -8.16
C THR A 295 42.01 -8.98 -7.46
N GLU A 296 41.76 -10.26 -7.17
CA GLU A 296 40.61 -10.69 -6.39
C GLU A 296 40.70 -10.12 -4.96
N PRO A 297 39.61 -9.57 -4.41
CA PRO A 297 39.62 -9.02 -3.06
C PRO A 297 39.78 -10.12 -2.01
N ALA A 298 40.72 -9.92 -1.08
CA ALA A 298 41.11 -10.90 -0.06
C ALA A 298 40.01 -11.27 0.97
N GLY A 299 38.82 -10.66 0.88
CA GLY A 299 37.69 -10.86 1.80
C GLY A 299 36.35 -11.12 1.11
N GLY A 300 36.34 -11.42 -0.19
CA GLY A 300 35.11 -11.54 -0.99
C GLY A 300 34.45 -10.18 -1.27
N VAL A 301 33.25 -10.23 -1.85
CA VAL A 301 32.44 -9.06 -2.19
C VAL A 301 31.24 -8.95 -1.25
N ALA A 302 30.91 -7.73 -0.84
CA ALA A 302 29.74 -7.48 -0.01
C ALA A 302 28.44 -7.55 -0.82
N LEU A 303 28.54 -7.32 -2.13
CA LEU A 303 27.42 -7.22 -3.05
C LEU A 303 27.61 -8.18 -4.24
N ARG A 304 26.58 -8.95 -4.57
CA ARG A 304 26.51 -9.77 -5.77
C ARG A 304 25.29 -9.35 -6.59
N ILE A 305 25.50 -8.97 -7.85
CA ILE A 305 24.44 -8.52 -8.74
C ILE A 305 24.29 -9.51 -9.88
N ARG A 306 23.08 -10.03 -10.07
CA ARG A 306 22.68 -10.79 -11.26
C ARG A 306 21.52 -10.08 -11.94
N ALA A 307 21.74 -9.51 -13.11
CA ALA A 307 20.70 -8.82 -13.85
C ALA A 307 20.49 -9.45 -15.23
N ARG A 308 19.23 -9.76 -15.56
CA ARG A 308 18.85 -10.35 -16.85
C ARG A 308 17.72 -9.55 -17.48
N ALA A 309 18.00 -8.95 -18.63
CA ALA A 309 17.00 -8.37 -19.50
C ALA A 309 16.82 -9.27 -20.74
N ARG A 310 15.59 -9.50 -21.21
CA ARG A 310 15.40 -10.22 -22.48
C ARG A 310 15.54 -9.26 -23.67
N ALA A 311 14.77 -8.18 -23.70
CA ALA A 311 14.77 -7.23 -24.82
C ALA A 311 15.37 -5.85 -24.52
N GLY A 312 15.30 -5.39 -23.26
CA GLY A 312 15.87 -4.11 -22.85
C GLY A 312 17.36 -4.19 -22.50
N SER A 313 17.94 -3.08 -22.05
CA SER A 313 19.36 -2.98 -21.70
C SER A 313 19.60 -3.15 -20.20
N ALA A 314 20.81 -3.57 -19.82
CA ALA A 314 21.24 -3.68 -18.43
C ALA A 314 22.52 -2.88 -18.20
N SER A 315 22.51 -1.96 -17.24
CA SER A 315 23.67 -1.15 -16.89
C SER A 315 23.94 -1.18 -15.40
N VAL A 316 25.22 -1.30 -15.02
CA VAL A 316 25.70 -1.08 -13.67
C VAL A 316 26.67 0.11 -13.64
N GLY A 317 26.64 0.90 -12.58
CA GLY A 317 27.59 1.98 -12.39
C GLY A 317 27.65 2.38 -10.92
N THR A 318 28.48 3.36 -10.60
CA THR A 318 28.54 3.90 -9.24
C THR A 318 27.25 4.67 -8.94
N ALA A 319 26.71 4.49 -7.74
CA ALA A 319 25.53 5.22 -7.27
C ALA A 319 25.80 6.74 -7.32
N PRO A 320 24.83 7.57 -7.73
CA PRO A 320 25.00 9.02 -7.73
C PRO A 320 25.21 9.54 -6.31
N ALA A 321 26.07 10.55 -6.16
CA ALA A 321 26.24 11.27 -4.90
C ALA A 321 24.90 11.93 -4.50
N ARG A 322 24.47 11.70 -3.25
CA ARG A 322 23.25 12.30 -2.68
C ARG A 322 23.52 13.68 -2.10
#